data_AF-A0A0U2IN87-F1
#
_entry.id   AF-A0A0U2IN87-F1
#
_cell.length_a   1.000
_cell.length_b   1.000
_cell.length_c   1.000
_cell.angle_alpha   90.00
_cell.angle_beta   90.00
_cell.angle_gamma   90.00
#
_symmetry.space_group_name_H-M   'P 1'
#
loop_
_entity.id
_entity.type
_entity.pdbx_description
1 polymer ?
#
loop_
_entity_poly.entity_id
_entity_poly.type
_entity_poly.pdbx_seq_one_letter_code
_entity_poly.pdbx_strand_id
1 'polypeptide(L)' 'MGLWTKEQLRAFIKENKLVTAQDAQNALKDLFAETLQEMLEAEMETHLGMRSMT' A
#
# COMPACT_ATOMS: atom_id res chain seq x y z
N MET A 1 9.33 -3.75 16.64
CA MET A 1 7.85 -3.76 16.56
C MET A 1 7.48 -4.03 15.11
N GLY A 2 6.46 -4.84 14.84
CA GLY A 2 5.97 -5.06 13.47
C GLY A 2 5.21 -3.83 12.98
N LEU A 3 5.18 -3.61 11.66
CA LEU A 3 4.43 -2.53 11.02
C LEU A 3 2.92 -2.57 11.34
N TRP A 4 2.41 -3.77 11.62
CA TRP A 4 1.02 -4.01 11.96
C TRP A 4 0.87 -4.80 13.25
N THR A 5 -0.26 -4.58 13.91
CA THR A 5 -0.76 -5.43 14.99
C THR A 5 -1.14 -6.82 14.46
N LYS A 6 -1.29 -7.80 15.37
CA LYS A 6 -1.73 -9.15 14.97
C LYS A 6 -3.15 -9.14 14.40
N GLU A 7 -4.00 -8.26 14.92
CA GLU A 7 -5.39 -8.06 14.49
C GLU A 7 -5.45 -7.54 13.05
N GLN A 8 -4.65 -6.51 12.74
CA GLN A 8 -4.52 -5.98 11.38
C GLN A 8 -3.98 -7.04 10.41
N LEU A 9 -2.97 -7.81 10.82
CA LEU A 9 -2.42 -8.87 9.98
C LEU A 9 -3.45 -9.97 9.68
N ARG A 10 -4.27 -10.35 10.67
CA ARG A 10 -5.36 -11.33 10.48
C ARG A 10 -6.45 -10.80 9.54
N ALA A 11 -6.80 -9.52 9.65
CA ALA A 11 -7.76 -8.88 8.75
C ALA A 11 -7.22 -8.91 7.31
N PHE A 12 -5.98 -8.45 7.11
CA PHE A 12 -5.31 -8.47 5.81
C PHE A 12 -5.29 -9.86 5.16
N ILE A 13 -4.93 -10.90 5.92
CA ILE A 13 -4.93 -12.30 5.44
C ILE A 13 -6.34 -12.74 5.02
N LYS A 14 -7.37 -12.43 5.82
CA LYS A 14 -8.74 -12.86 5.56
C LYS A 14 -9.37 -12.13 4.37
N GLU A 15 -9.19 -10.82 4.29
CA GLU A 15 -9.79 -9.97 3.26
C GLU A 15 -9.18 -10.26 1.88
N ASN A 16 -7.86 -10.46 1.83
CA ASN A 16 -7.15 -10.83 0.59
C ASN A 16 -7.18 -12.34 0.30
N LYS A 17 -7.88 -13.14 1.12
CA LYS A 17 -8.03 -14.60 0.96
C LYS A 17 -6.69 -15.32 0.78
N LEU A 18 -5.69 -14.96 1.59
CA LEU A 18 -4.35 -15.54 1.49
C LEU A 18 -4.37 -16.96 2.08
N VAL A 19 -4.19 -17.97 1.24
CA VAL A 19 -4.20 -19.39 1.66
C VAL A 19 -2.81 -20.01 1.50
N THR A 20 -2.05 -19.56 0.50
CA THR A 20 -0.73 -20.07 0.15
C THR A 20 0.37 -19.02 0.34
N ALA A 21 1.63 -19.49 0.37
CA ALA A 21 2.78 -18.60 0.39
C ALA A 21 2.85 -17.71 -0.87
N GLN A 22 2.34 -18.21 -2.01
CA GLN A 22 2.29 -17.44 -3.25
C GLN A 22 1.27 -16.29 -3.15
N ASP A 23 0.11 -16.53 -2.55
CA ASP A 23 -0.90 -15.48 -2.32
C ASP A 23 -0.30 -14.37 -1.46
N ALA A 24 0.37 -14.75 -0.37
CA ALA A 24 1.04 -13.79 0.51
C ALA A 24 2.13 -12.99 -0.23
N GLN A 25 2.93 -13.65 -1.08
CA GLN A 25 3.93 -12.94 -1.87
C GLN A 25 3.30 -11.96 -2.86
N ASN A 26 2.21 -12.33 -3.52
CA ASN A 26 1.53 -11.47 -4.48
C ASN A 26 0.90 -10.26 -3.78
N ALA A 27 0.16 -10.47 -2.69
CA ALA A 27 -0.46 -9.38 -1.93
C ALA A 27 0.58 -8.38 -1.38
N LEU A 28 1.77 -8.85 -1.00
CA LEU A 28 2.86 -7.97 -0.58
C LEU A 28 3.47 -7.18 -1.75
N LYS A 29 3.54 -7.77 -2.96
CA LYS A 29 3.98 -7.05 -4.17
C LYS A 29 2.99 -5.96 -4.55
N ASP A 30 1.70 -6.26 -4.46
CA ASP A 30 0.64 -5.31 -4.78
C ASP A 30 0.67 -4.13 -3.81
N LEU A 31 0.71 -4.39 -2.50
CA LEU A 31 0.86 -3.35 -1.48
C LEU A 31 2.12 -2.50 -1.67
N PHE A 32 3.23 -3.13 -2.06
CA PHE A 32 4.47 -2.41 -2.35
C PHE A 32 4.32 -1.49 -3.57
N ALA A 33 3.67 -1.96 -4.64
CA ALA A 33 3.41 -1.17 -5.82
C ALA A 33 2.48 0.03 -5.52
N GLU A 34 1.40 -0.22 -4.77
CA GLU A 34 0.47 0.83 -4.31
C GLU A 34 1.20 1.88 -3.47
N THR A 35 2.06 1.44 -2.53
CA THR A 35 2.84 2.37 -1.69
C THR A 35 3.75 3.26 -2.55
N LEU A 36 4.41 2.70 -3.57
CA LEU A 36 5.25 3.48 -4.48
C LEU A 36 4.43 4.45 -5.34
N GLN A 37 3.26 4.02 -5.81
CA GLN A 37 2.37 4.86 -6.60
C GLN A 37 1.91 6.08 -5.78
N GLU A 38 1.46 5.88 -4.55
CA GLU A 38 1.06 6.95 -3.64
C GLU A 38 2.20 7.95 -3.37
N MET A 39 3.45 7.45 -3.22
CA MET A 39 4.61 8.33 -3.07
C MET A 39 4.83 9.20 -4.31
N LEU A 40 4.73 8.62 -5.51
CA LEU A 40 4.88 9.35 -6.78
C LEU A 40 3.74 10.35 -7.00
N GLU A 41 2.50 9.98 -6.66
CA GLU A 41 1.34 10.85 -6.75
C GLU A 41 1.47 12.03 -5.77
N ALA A 42 1.88 11.79 -4.53
CA ALA A 42 2.14 12.85 -3.55
C ALA A 42 3.27 13.81 -4.01
N GLU A 43 4.32 13.29 -4.63
CA GLU A 43 5.37 14.11 -5.25
C GLU A 43 4.79 14.96 -6.39
N MET A 44 3.98 14.37 -7.29
CA MET A 44 3.33 15.08 -8.39
C MET A 44 2.34 16.15 -7.89
N GLU A 45 1.52 15.86 -6.88
CA GLU A 45 0.61 16.82 -6.25
C GLU A 45 1.37 17.97 -5.59
N THR A 46 2.51 17.69 -4.95
CA THR A 46 3.37 18.73 -4.37
C THR A 46 3.98 19.62 -5.46
N HIS A 47 4.34 19.03 -6.60
CA HIS A 47 4.91 19.76 -7.74
C HIS A 47 3.85 20.50 -8.59
N LEU A 48 2.61 20.00 -8.68
CA LEU A 48 1.53 20.56 -9.53
C LEU A 48 0.49 21.39 -8.76
N GLY A 49 0.28 21.12 -7.48
CA GLY A 49 -0.66 21.82 -6.59
C GLY A 49 -0.32 23.29 -6.36
N MET A 50 0.95 23.68 -6.56
CA MET A 50 1.35 25.10 -6.55
C MET A 50 0.89 25.89 -7.79
N ARG A 51 0.52 25.23 -8.90
CA ARG A 51 0.11 25.93 -10.13
C ARG A 51 -1.39 26.23 -10.19
N SER A 52 -2.22 25.56 -9.39
CA SER A 52 -3.67 25.78 -9.41
C SER A 52 -4.17 26.85 -8.42
N MET A 53 -3.27 27.45 -7.64
CA MET A 53 -3.57 28.56 -6.71
C MET A 53 -3.00 29.93 -7.14
N THR A 54 -2.59 30.09 -8.40
CA THR A 54 -2.20 31.36 -9.04
C THR A 54 -2.91 31.54 -10.35
#